data_AF-A0A661AB98-F1
#
_entry.id   AF-A0A661AB98-F1
#
_cell.length_a   1.000
_cell.length_b   1.000
_cell.length_c   1.000
_cell.angle_alpha   90.00
_cell.angle_beta   90.00
_cell.angle_gamma   90.00
#
_symmetry.space_group_name_H-M   'P 1'
#
loop_
_entity.id
_entity.type
_entity.pdbx_description
1 polymer ?
#
loop_
_entity_poly.entity_id
_entity_poly.type
_entity_poly.pdbx_seq_one_letter_code
_entity_poly.pdbx_strand_id
1 'polypeptide(L)'
;MKRLFILLPLFVFLFGCPSLVDEIPPDPGTYSPPHLTDPDLTLSGSIEGEESNPEIIHVVLNAIINPETGEPITDLTDDNLIVVEDSLVQGFVLKKVGEEATAKTDIVFIIDATGSMGEEIEKVKESVLAFAGSFSEEGLDVKLGAVTFGDSVREYIDFTDDFLDTAGEFYTFISGICAIGGGAWAENDLDPIYHAWKHFSWRDGAQRIFILITDAPVDQVDDDNYEYEHVCPFT
;
A
#
# COMPACT_ATOMS: atom_id res chain seq x y z
N MET A 1 8.64 26.06 73.41
CA MET A 1 7.84 24.83 73.31
C MET A 1 7.36 24.69 71.87
N LYS A 2 7.99 23.81 71.07
CA LYS A 2 7.55 23.50 69.70
C LYS A 2 7.19 22.02 69.67
N ARG A 3 5.96 21.70 69.29
CA ARG A 3 5.43 20.33 69.24
C ARG A 3 5.78 19.69 67.90
N LEU A 4 6.24 18.45 68.03
CA LEU A 4 6.65 17.49 67.03
C LEU A 4 5.46 17.03 66.18
N PHE A 5 5.63 16.95 64.86
CA PHE A 5 4.75 16.22 63.94
C PHE A 5 5.61 15.18 63.22
N ILE A 6 5.32 13.90 63.44
CA ILE A 6 5.85 12.78 62.68
C ILE A 6 4.74 12.35 61.73
N LEU A 7 5.00 12.44 60.43
CA LEU A 7 4.16 11.87 59.38
C LEU A 7 5.04 10.84 58.65
N LEU A 8 4.68 9.58 58.84
CA LEU A 8 5.28 8.41 58.21
C LEU A 8 4.89 8.43 56.72
N PRO A 9 5.83 8.37 55.75
CA PRO A 9 5.44 8.24 54.36
C PRO A 9 4.93 6.82 54.13
N LEU A 10 3.65 6.75 53.77
CA LEU A 10 2.98 5.59 53.21
C LEU A 10 3.73 5.19 51.92
N PHE A 11 4.42 4.06 51.96
CA PHE A 11 5.10 3.50 50.79
C PHE A 11 4.03 2.94 49.85
N VAL A 12 3.55 3.79 48.94
CA VAL A 12 2.73 3.34 47.81
C VAL A 12 3.70 2.67 46.83
N PHE A 13 3.79 1.35 46.88
CA PHE A 13 4.29 0.57 45.75
C PHE A 13 3.29 0.74 44.61
N LEU A 14 3.51 1.76 43.77
CA LEU A 14 3.01 1.75 42.40
C LEU A 14 3.75 0.61 41.71
N PHE A 15 3.17 -0.60 41.76
CA PHE A 15 3.42 -1.59 40.72
C PHE A 15 2.82 -1.01 39.44
N GLY A 16 3.59 -0.14 38.78
CA GLY A 16 3.45 0.03 37.35
C GLY A 16 3.61 -1.36 36.76
N CYS A 17 2.58 -1.84 36.09
CA CYS A 17 2.75 -2.92 35.13
C CYS A 17 3.91 -2.47 34.23
N PRO A 18 5.06 -3.17 34.15
CA PRO A 18 5.97 -2.88 33.08
C PRO A 18 5.18 -3.20 31.82
N SER A 19 4.80 -2.17 31.07
CA SER A 19 4.56 -2.35 29.64
C SER A 19 5.79 -3.10 29.15
N LEU A 20 5.60 -4.34 28.70
CA LEU A 20 6.60 -5.09 27.97
C LEU A 20 6.82 -4.31 26.67
N VAL A 21 7.67 -3.29 26.74
CA VAL A 21 8.34 -2.80 25.56
C VAL A 21 9.35 -3.88 25.27
N ASP A 22 9.15 -4.63 24.19
CA ASP A 22 10.17 -5.59 23.74
C ASP A 22 11.46 -4.79 23.51
N GLU A 23 12.41 -4.94 24.43
CA GLU A 23 13.72 -4.33 24.28
C GLU A 23 14.44 -5.02 23.12
N ILE A 24 14.93 -4.23 22.17
CA ILE A 24 15.78 -4.71 21.10
C ILE A 24 17.03 -5.34 21.74
N PRO A 25 17.36 -6.60 21.44
CA PRO A 25 18.54 -7.24 22.02
C PRO A 25 19.81 -6.51 21.57
N PRO A 26 20.89 -6.55 22.36
CA PRO A 26 22.16 -5.95 21.97
C PRO A 26 22.71 -6.61 20.70
N ASP A 27 23.39 -5.82 19.87
CA ASP A 27 23.98 -6.33 18.63
C ASP A 27 24.92 -7.49 18.89
N PRO A 28 24.75 -8.63 18.19
CA PRO A 28 25.66 -9.76 18.32
C PRO A 28 27.11 -9.40 18.00
N GLY A 29 27.34 -8.37 17.17
CA GLY A 29 28.67 -7.90 16.78
C GLY A 29 29.47 -8.94 15.98
N THR A 30 28.79 -9.94 15.44
CA THR A 30 29.38 -10.98 14.60
C THR A 30 29.36 -10.53 13.14
N TYR A 31 30.36 -10.93 12.38
CA TYR A 31 30.35 -10.71 10.94
C TYR A 31 29.33 -11.63 10.28
N SER A 32 28.52 -11.06 9.40
CA SER A 32 27.58 -11.84 8.58
C SER A 32 28.34 -12.74 7.58
N PRO A 33 27.78 -13.91 7.19
CA PRO A 33 28.27 -14.64 6.03
C PRO A 33 28.41 -13.74 4.77
N PRO A 34 29.20 -14.17 3.76
CA PRO A 34 29.42 -13.37 2.55
C PRO A 34 28.10 -12.85 1.99
N HIS A 35 28.05 -11.55 1.70
CA HIS A 35 26.88 -10.87 1.18
C HIS A 35 26.29 -11.66 -0.01
N LEU A 36 24.97 -11.84 -0.04
CA LEU A 36 24.30 -12.35 -1.24
C LEU A 36 24.61 -11.36 -2.36
N THR A 37 25.27 -11.85 -3.41
CA THR A 37 25.68 -11.02 -4.56
C THR A 37 24.55 -10.84 -5.57
N ASP A 38 23.51 -11.68 -5.47
CA ASP A 38 22.31 -11.62 -6.27
C ASP A 38 21.13 -12.00 -5.34
N PRO A 39 20.27 -11.04 -4.95
CA PRO A 39 19.12 -11.36 -4.12
C PRO A 39 18.07 -12.10 -4.96
N ASP A 40 17.66 -13.29 -4.50
CA ASP A 40 16.61 -14.08 -5.17
C ASP A 40 15.23 -13.39 -5.11
N LEU A 41 15.06 -12.39 -4.23
CA LEU A 41 13.82 -11.64 -4.04
C LEU A 41 14.09 -10.17 -3.75
N THR A 42 13.38 -9.28 -4.45
CA THR A 42 13.34 -7.85 -4.10
C THR A 42 12.16 -7.60 -3.18
N LEU A 43 12.44 -7.13 -1.96
CA LEU A 43 11.41 -6.75 -0.98
C LEU A 43 10.99 -5.28 -1.18
N SER A 44 9.79 -4.96 -0.73
CA SER A 44 9.29 -3.58 -0.69
C SER A 44 8.77 -3.27 0.70
N GLY A 45 8.79 -1.99 1.08
CA GLY A 45 8.44 -1.54 2.42
C GLY A 45 8.98 -0.15 2.71
N SER A 46 8.82 0.31 3.94
CA SER A 46 9.36 1.59 4.43
C SER A 46 10.45 1.37 5.47
N ILE A 47 11.34 2.37 5.55
CA ILE A 47 12.37 2.47 6.58
C ILE A 47 12.26 3.87 7.17
N GLU A 48 12.02 3.97 8.47
CA GLU A 48 11.82 5.24 9.16
C GLU A 48 12.57 5.21 10.50
N GLY A 49 13.26 6.29 10.83
CA GLY A 49 13.89 6.44 12.14
C GLY A 49 12.86 6.82 13.20
N GLU A 50 13.00 6.29 14.40
CA GLU A 50 12.15 6.65 15.54
C GLU A 50 12.46 8.09 15.99
N GLU A 51 11.44 8.95 16.04
CA GLU A 51 11.62 10.37 16.38
C GLU A 51 12.17 10.56 17.80
N SER A 52 11.74 9.71 18.72
CA SER A 52 12.13 9.77 20.13
C SER A 52 13.54 9.22 20.41
N ASN A 53 14.03 8.34 19.53
CA ASN A 53 15.36 7.76 19.60
C ASN A 53 15.89 7.42 18.19
N PRO A 54 16.75 8.26 17.59
CA PRO A 54 17.23 8.06 16.21
C PRO A 54 18.14 6.83 16.03
N GLU A 55 18.56 6.17 17.13
CA GLU A 55 19.27 4.88 17.07
C GLU A 55 18.32 3.71 16.76
N ILE A 56 17.00 3.91 16.88
CA ILE A 56 15.99 2.91 16.54
C ILE A 56 15.50 3.18 15.12
N ILE A 57 15.55 2.13 14.31
CA ILE A 57 15.06 2.14 12.92
C ILE A 57 13.88 1.17 12.83
N HIS A 58 12.75 1.68 12.35
CA HIS A 58 11.58 0.89 11.99
C HIS A 58 11.68 0.45 10.54
N VAL A 59 11.59 -0.85 10.30
CA VAL A 59 11.51 -1.43 8.96
C VAL A 59 10.15 -2.13 8.84
N VAL A 60 9.28 -1.58 7.99
CA VAL A 60 7.98 -2.19 7.70
C VAL A 60 8.05 -2.82 6.33
N LEU A 61 7.97 -4.14 6.26
CA LEU A 61 7.98 -4.88 5.00
C LEU A 61 6.55 -5.17 4.54
N ASN A 62 6.32 -5.06 3.23
CA ASN A 62 5.12 -5.57 2.59
C ASN A 62 5.14 -7.11 2.58
N ALA A 63 4.01 -7.72 2.20
CA ALA A 63 3.89 -9.18 2.15
C ALA A 63 5.00 -9.83 1.31
N ILE A 64 5.66 -10.84 1.89
CA ILE A 64 6.68 -11.62 1.19
C ILE A 64 5.97 -12.74 0.45
N ILE A 65 6.04 -12.70 -0.88
CA ILE A 65 5.39 -13.70 -1.75
C ILE A 65 6.41 -14.74 -2.17
N ASN A 66 6.07 -16.02 -2.00
CA ASN A 66 6.89 -17.11 -2.50
C ASN A 66 6.84 -17.11 -4.04
N PRO A 67 7.97 -16.96 -4.75
CA PRO A 67 7.98 -16.84 -6.21
C PRO A 67 7.61 -18.15 -6.93
N GLU A 68 7.70 -19.31 -6.26
CA GLU A 68 7.34 -20.61 -6.84
C GLU A 68 5.83 -20.89 -6.73
N THR A 69 5.20 -20.49 -5.62
CA THR A 69 3.79 -20.81 -5.34
C THR A 69 2.85 -19.64 -5.57
N GLY A 70 3.34 -18.40 -5.52
CA GLY A 70 2.51 -17.18 -5.52
C GLY A 70 1.79 -16.91 -4.20
N GLU A 71 2.01 -17.74 -3.18
CA GLU A 71 1.36 -17.62 -1.88
C GLU A 71 2.17 -16.73 -0.92
N PRO A 72 1.51 -15.97 -0.02
CA PRO A 72 2.20 -15.20 1.00
C PRO A 72 2.87 -16.12 2.03
N ILE A 73 4.09 -15.77 2.45
CA ILE A 73 4.76 -16.39 3.59
C ILE A 73 4.23 -15.71 4.86
N THR A 74 3.64 -16.48 5.77
CA THR A 74 2.87 -15.95 6.92
C THR A 74 3.38 -16.38 8.28
N ASP A 75 4.37 -17.27 8.32
CA ASP A 75 4.87 -17.94 9.51
C ASP A 75 6.35 -17.62 9.81
N LEU A 76 6.83 -16.46 9.34
CA LEU A 76 8.19 -16.00 9.61
C LEU A 76 8.40 -15.72 11.10
N THR A 77 9.52 -16.22 11.61
CA THR A 77 10.04 -15.93 12.95
C THR A 77 11.39 -15.22 12.87
N ASP A 78 11.90 -14.77 14.01
CA ASP A 78 13.24 -14.21 14.16
C ASP A 78 14.35 -15.16 13.66
N ASP A 79 14.20 -16.47 13.85
CA ASP A 79 15.12 -17.50 13.31
C ASP A 79 15.22 -17.49 11.77
N ASN A 80 14.25 -16.89 11.05
CA ASN A 80 14.26 -16.81 9.60
C ASN A 80 14.95 -15.54 9.06
N LEU A 81 15.28 -14.59 9.92
CA LEU A 81 15.72 -13.26 9.53
C LEU A 81 17.06 -12.91 10.18
N ILE A 82 17.89 -12.20 9.43
CA ILE A 82 19.07 -11.53 9.96
C ILE A 82 19.06 -10.08 9.47
N VAL A 83 19.40 -9.15 10.36
CA VAL A 83 19.61 -7.74 10.00
C VAL A 83 21.10 -7.48 10.01
N VAL A 84 21.61 -6.89 8.93
CA VAL A 84 23.04 -6.66 8.75
C VAL A 84 23.27 -5.23 8.30
N GLU A 85 24.13 -4.52 9.02
CA GLU A 85 24.62 -3.18 8.68
C GLU A 85 26.14 -3.22 8.66
N ASP A 86 26.78 -2.68 7.61
CA ASP A 86 28.24 -2.66 7.46
C ASP A 86 28.93 -4.02 7.70
N SER A 87 28.29 -5.10 7.26
CA SER A 87 28.72 -6.50 7.45
C SER A 87 28.64 -7.04 8.89
N LEU A 88 28.08 -6.28 9.83
CA LEU A 88 27.84 -6.67 11.21
C LEU A 88 26.37 -7.02 11.42
N VAL A 89 26.12 -8.14 12.11
CA VAL A 89 24.77 -8.54 12.51
C VAL A 89 24.27 -7.63 13.62
N GLN A 90 23.05 -7.12 13.44
CA GLN A 90 22.36 -6.20 14.36
C GLN A 90 21.29 -6.94 15.16
N GLY A 91 20.98 -6.45 16.36
CA GLY A 91 19.82 -6.87 17.12
C GLY A 91 18.53 -6.33 16.51
N PHE A 92 17.46 -7.13 16.53
CA PHE A 92 16.15 -6.69 16.05
C PHE A 92 15.02 -7.37 16.83
N VAL A 93 13.82 -6.80 16.73
CA VAL A 93 12.57 -7.42 17.18
C VAL A 93 11.67 -7.55 15.96
N LEU A 94 11.09 -8.74 15.77
CA LEU A 94 10.11 -8.98 14.73
C LEU A 94 8.70 -8.82 15.29
N LYS A 95 7.89 -7.97 14.65
CA LYS A 95 6.48 -7.77 14.99
C LYS A 95 5.61 -7.95 13.76
N LYS A 96 4.38 -8.42 13.96
CA LYS A 96 3.40 -8.55 12.88
C LYS A 96 2.80 -7.17 12.57
N VAL A 97 2.71 -6.85 11.29
CA VAL A 97 1.98 -5.66 10.81
C VAL A 97 0.53 -5.73 11.30
N GLY A 98 0.02 -4.62 11.82
CA GLY A 98 -1.31 -4.48 12.41
C GLY A 98 -1.34 -4.45 13.95
N GLU A 99 -0.25 -4.80 14.63
CA GLU A 99 -0.15 -4.67 16.10
C GLU A 99 0.29 -3.26 16.53
N GLU A 100 1.39 -2.77 15.95
CA GLU A 100 1.97 -1.46 16.29
C GLU A 100 2.29 -0.60 15.07
N ALA A 101 2.33 -1.19 13.87
CA ALA A 101 2.61 -0.50 12.62
C ALA A 101 1.67 -0.96 11.52
N THR A 102 1.28 -0.05 10.63
CA THR A 102 0.46 -0.32 9.45
C THR A 102 1.32 -0.29 8.19
N ALA A 103 1.13 -1.27 7.30
CA ALA A 103 1.74 -1.22 5.98
C ALA A 103 0.93 -0.29 5.08
N LYS A 104 1.63 0.63 4.40
CA LYS A 104 1.02 1.55 3.43
C LYS A 104 0.70 0.78 2.15
N THR A 105 -0.51 0.94 1.62
CA THR A 105 -0.90 0.33 0.34
C THR A 105 -1.55 1.38 -0.56
N ASP A 106 -1.05 1.48 -1.79
CA ASP A 106 -1.57 2.38 -2.81
C ASP A 106 -2.14 1.52 -3.94
N ILE A 107 -3.45 1.67 -4.20
CA ILE A 107 -4.17 0.87 -5.19
C ILE A 107 -4.73 1.81 -6.26
N VAL A 108 -4.37 1.55 -7.51
CA VAL A 108 -4.97 2.24 -8.66
C VAL A 108 -5.85 1.28 -9.47
N PHE A 109 -7.10 1.68 -9.67
CA PHE A 109 -8.01 1.00 -10.59
C PHE A 109 -7.82 1.54 -12.00
N ILE A 110 -7.51 0.66 -12.93
CA ILE A 110 -7.39 0.97 -14.36
C ILE A 110 -8.63 0.39 -15.04
N ILE A 111 -9.56 1.25 -15.42
CA ILE A 111 -10.92 0.86 -15.81
C ILE A 111 -11.15 1.18 -17.28
N ASP A 112 -11.41 0.15 -18.05
CA ASP A 112 -11.92 0.25 -19.41
C ASP A 112 -13.30 0.94 -19.38
N ALA A 113 -13.40 2.03 -20.13
CA ALA A 113 -14.61 2.83 -20.27
C ALA A 113 -15.12 2.86 -21.72
N THR A 114 -14.76 1.89 -22.57
CA THR A 114 -15.29 1.81 -23.93
C THR A 114 -16.75 1.34 -23.94
N GLY A 115 -17.38 1.42 -25.12
CA GLY A 115 -18.76 1.05 -25.31
C GLY A 115 -19.05 -0.44 -25.13
N SER A 116 -18.04 -1.33 -25.26
CA SER A 116 -18.22 -2.78 -25.03
C SER A 116 -18.54 -3.07 -23.57
N MET A 117 -17.96 -2.31 -22.64
CA MET A 117 -18.23 -2.36 -21.20
C MET A 117 -19.64 -1.90 -20.80
N GLY A 118 -20.53 -1.56 -21.76
CA GLY A 118 -21.82 -0.93 -21.49
C GLY A 118 -22.75 -1.70 -20.55
N GLU A 119 -22.81 -3.03 -20.63
CA GLU A 119 -23.66 -3.85 -19.75
C GLU A 119 -22.96 -4.19 -18.41
N GLU A 120 -21.64 -4.00 -18.34
CA GLU A 120 -20.74 -4.38 -17.27
C GLU A 120 -20.38 -3.22 -16.35
N ILE A 121 -20.31 -1.99 -16.88
CA ILE A 121 -19.69 -0.85 -16.20
C ILE A 121 -20.35 -0.53 -14.86
N GLU A 122 -21.67 -0.64 -14.77
CA GLU A 122 -22.37 -0.42 -13.49
C GLU A 122 -21.99 -1.46 -12.43
N LYS A 123 -21.81 -2.72 -12.82
CA LYS A 123 -21.36 -3.78 -11.88
C LYS A 123 -19.89 -3.60 -11.50
N VAL A 124 -19.06 -3.10 -12.42
CA VAL A 124 -17.67 -2.74 -12.13
C VAL A 124 -17.63 -1.65 -11.07
N LYS A 125 -18.39 -0.57 -11.24
CA LYS A 125 -18.50 0.52 -10.25
C LYS A 125 -18.93 -0.01 -8.88
N GLU A 126 -20.01 -0.78 -8.82
CA GLU A 126 -20.51 -1.38 -7.58
C GLU A 126 -19.44 -2.24 -6.90
N SER A 127 -18.71 -3.04 -7.66
CA SER A 127 -17.66 -3.93 -7.13
C SER A 127 -16.45 -3.15 -6.61
N VAL A 128 -16.00 -2.12 -7.34
CA VAL A 128 -14.88 -1.26 -6.93
C VAL A 128 -15.24 -0.52 -5.64
N LEU A 129 -16.45 0.04 -5.54
CA LEU A 129 -16.89 0.76 -4.35
C LEU A 129 -17.10 -0.17 -3.14
N ALA A 130 -17.63 -1.38 -3.37
CA ALA A 130 -17.75 -2.38 -2.31
C ALA A 130 -16.38 -2.83 -1.79
N PHE A 131 -15.40 -3.04 -2.68
CA PHE A 131 -14.03 -3.36 -2.32
C PHE A 131 -13.33 -2.20 -1.59
N ALA A 132 -13.52 -0.96 -2.04
CA ALA A 132 -13.03 0.21 -1.32
C ALA A 132 -13.59 0.27 0.12
N GLY A 133 -14.88 -0.06 0.29
CA GLY A 133 -15.54 -0.11 1.58
C GLY A 133 -14.96 -1.15 2.56
N SER A 134 -14.45 -2.28 2.08
CA SER A 134 -13.93 -3.34 2.97
C SER A 134 -12.67 -2.92 3.73
N PHE A 135 -11.90 -1.95 3.24
CA PHE A 135 -10.70 -1.48 3.94
C PHE A 135 -10.99 -0.73 5.24
N SER A 136 -12.20 -0.20 5.41
CA SER A 136 -12.61 0.48 6.66
C SER A 136 -12.60 -0.45 7.88
N GLU A 137 -12.69 -1.77 7.66
CA GLU A 137 -12.79 -2.77 8.71
C GLU A 137 -11.42 -3.37 9.11
N GLU A 138 -10.39 -3.20 8.28
CA GLU A 138 -9.12 -3.93 8.42
C GLU A 138 -7.97 -3.12 9.06
N GLY A 139 -8.18 -1.82 9.31
CA GLY A 139 -7.14 -0.96 9.90
C GLY A 139 -5.92 -0.77 9.01
N LEU A 140 -6.08 -0.91 7.69
CA LEU A 140 -5.03 -0.76 6.70
C LEU A 140 -4.84 0.71 6.31
N ASP A 141 -3.60 1.11 6.08
CA ASP A 141 -3.26 2.45 5.59
C ASP A 141 -3.33 2.47 4.05
N VAL A 142 -4.56 2.55 3.52
CA VAL A 142 -4.87 2.45 2.09
C VAL A 142 -5.14 3.83 1.50
N LYS A 143 -4.58 4.10 0.31
CA LYS A 143 -5.05 5.15 -0.59
C LYS A 143 -5.48 4.57 -1.92
N LEU A 144 -6.57 5.10 -2.46
CA LEU A 144 -7.15 4.66 -3.73
C LEU A 144 -7.03 5.76 -4.77
N GLY A 145 -6.71 5.37 -5.99
CA GLY A 145 -6.80 6.22 -7.17
C GLY A 145 -7.41 5.44 -8.33
N ALA A 146 -7.73 6.10 -9.42
CA ALA A 146 -8.29 5.44 -10.59
C ALA A 146 -7.94 6.17 -11.90
N VAL A 147 -7.83 5.42 -12.99
CA VAL A 147 -7.65 5.90 -14.36
C VAL A 147 -8.67 5.21 -15.24
N THR A 148 -9.37 5.96 -16.09
CA THR A 148 -10.22 5.40 -17.15
C THR A 148 -9.51 5.43 -18.49
N PHE A 149 -9.80 4.45 -19.36
CA PHE A 149 -9.19 4.37 -20.68
C PHE A 149 -10.15 3.84 -21.76
N GLY A 150 -9.66 3.88 -22.99
CA GLY A 150 -10.18 3.14 -24.16
C GLY A 150 -9.03 3.02 -25.15
N ASP A 151 -9.09 3.71 -26.29
CA ASP A 151 -7.90 3.81 -27.17
C ASP A 151 -6.74 4.61 -26.52
N SER A 152 -7.04 5.45 -25.53
CA SER A 152 -6.03 6.18 -24.74
C SER A 152 -6.53 6.42 -23.31
N VAL A 153 -5.65 6.94 -22.44
CA VAL A 153 -6.05 7.51 -21.15
C VAL A 153 -7.11 8.60 -21.37
N ARG A 154 -8.19 8.56 -20.59
CA ARG A 154 -9.29 9.53 -20.66
C ARG A 154 -9.29 10.46 -19.46
N GLU A 155 -9.45 9.90 -18.27
CA GLU A 155 -9.58 10.66 -17.02
C GLU A 155 -8.91 9.90 -15.88
N TYR A 156 -8.56 10.62 -14.81
CA TYR A 156 -8.00 10.00 -13.62
C TYR A 156 -8.26 10.82 -12.35
N ILE A 157 -8.19 10.13 -11.22
CA ILE A 157 -8.12 10.70 -9.89
C ILE A 157 -6.86 10.13 -9.20
N ASP A 158 -6.05 11.03 -8.65
CA ASP A 158 -4.85 10.67 -7.89
C ASP A 158 -5.23 10.04 -6.53
N PHE A 159 -4.25 9.57 -5.78
CA PHE A 159 -4.46 8.90 -4.50
C PHE A 159 -5.17 9.75 -3.47
N THR A 160 -6.31 9.26 -3.00
CA THR A 160 -7.10 9.84 -1.91
C THR A 160 -7.41 8.79 -0.83
N ASP A 161 -7.61 9.26 0.40
CA ASP A 161 -8.17 8.50 1.52
C ASP A 161 -9.67 8.78 1.70
N ASP A 162 -10.25 9.67 0.90
CA ASP A 162 -11.68 9.99 0.88
C ASP A 162 -12.46 9.10 -0.10
N PHE A 163 -12.55 7.81 0.25
CA PHE A 163 -13.23 6.79 -0.55
C PHE A 163 -14.41 6.10 0.13
N LEU A 164 -14.67 6.40 1.41
CA LEU A 164 -15.77 5.83 2.18
C LEU A 164 -17.05 6.67 2.13
N ASP A 165 -16.94 7.97 1.89
CA ASP A 165 -18.09 8.85 1.76
C ASP A 165 -18.61 8.83 0.32
N THR A 166 -19.93 8.71 0.18
CA THR A 166 -20.63 8.88 -1.11
C THR A 166 -20.45 10.29 -1.70
N ALA A 167 -20.11 11.28 -0.89
CA ALA A 167 -19.74 12.63 -1.32
C ALA A 167 -18.23 12.78 -1.59
N GLY A 168 -17.44 11.74 -1.32
CA GLY A 168 -15.99 11.75 -1.47
C GLY A 168 -15.56 11.73 -2.92
N GLU A 169 -14.34 12.22 -3.16
CA GLU A 169 -13.81 12.40 -4.52
C GLU A 169 -13.70 11.06 -5.26
N PHE A 170 -13.26 10.00 -4.58
CA PHE A 170 -13.14 8.66 -5.20
C PHE A 170 -14.51 8.07 -5.55
N TYR A 171 -15.48 8.14 -4.63
CA TYR A 171 -16.83 7.64 -4.90
C TYR A 171 -17.45 8.37 -6.09
N THR A 172 -17.31 9.70 -6.12
CA THR A 172 -17.83 10.55 -7.19
C THR A 172 -17.19 10.21 -8.54
N PHE A 173 -15.86 10.04 -8.56
CA PHE A 173 -15.14 9.63 -9.76
C PHE A 173 -15.63 8.28 -10.29
N ILE A 174 -15.66 7.23 -9.45
CA ILE A 174 -16.08 5.88 -9.87
C ILE A 174 -17.54 5.88 -10.33
N SER A 175 -18.44 6.52 -9.58
CA SER A 175 -19.87 6.58 -9.91
C SER A 175 -20.13 7.29 -11.24
N GLY A 176 -19.28 8.27 -11.58
CA GLY A 176 -19.38 9.08 -12.79
C GLY A 176 -18.87 8.42 -14.07
N ILE A 177 -18.21 7.25 -13.99
CA ILE A 177 -17.63 6.60 -15.18
C ILE A 177 -18.74 6.23 -16.18
N CYS A 178 -18.54 6.46 -17.47
CA CYS A 178 -19.49 6.07 -18.50
C CYS A 178 -18.80 5.23 -19.58
N ALA A 179 -19.40 4.11 -19.93
CA ALA A 179 -18.99 3.27 -21.05
C ALA A 179 -19.37 3.96 -22.39
N ILE A 180 -18.39 4.45 -23.13
CA ILE A 180 -18.61 5.17 -24.39
C ILE A 180 -17.41 5.03 -25.34
N GLY A 181 -17.71 5.04 -26.64
CA GLY A 181 -16.69 5.05 -27.69
C GLY A 181 -15.88 3.75 -27.71
N GLY A 182 -14.61 3.87 -28.06
CA GLY A 182 -13.75 2.73 -28.38
C GLY A 182 -13.66 2.58 -29.90
N GLY A 183 -12.43 2.47 -30.40
CA GLY A 183 -12.14 2.31 -31.81
C GLY A 183 -12.14 0.84 -32.20
N ALA A 184 -10.94 0.26 -32.25
CA ALA A 184 -10.78 -1.15 -32.55
C ALA A 184 -11.25 -2.03 -31.38
N TRP A 185 -11.42 -3.33 -31.65
CA TRP A 185 -11.76 -4.29 -30.59
C TRP A 185 -10.63 -4.46 -29.57
N ALA A 186 -9.38 -4.25 -29.96
CA ALA A 186 -8.26 -4.23 -29.02
C ALA A 186 -8.12 -2.83 -28.42
N GLU A 187 -7.76 -2.75 -27.14
CA GLU A 187 -7.67 -1.51 -26.38
C GLU A 187 -6.28 -1.24 -25.83
N ASN A 188 -6.00 0.02 -25.48
CA ASN A 188 -4.68 0.42 -25.04
C ASN A 188 -4.54 0.32 -23.51
N ASP A 189 -4.45 -0.91 -22.98
CA ASP A 189 -4.33 -1.17 -21.54
C ASP A 189 -3.00 -0.70 -20.92
N LEU A 190 -1.92 -0.65 -21.71
CA LEU A 190 -0.58 -0.39 -21.19
C LEU A 190 -0.34 1.09 -20.89
N ASP A 191 -0.92 1.99 -21.69
CA ASP A 191 -0.81 3.42 -21.48
C ASP A 191 -1.39 3.92 -20.14
N PRO A 192 -2.60 3.53 -19.69
CA PRO A 192 -3.10 3.95 -18.39
C PRO A 192 -2.32 3.36 -17.22
N ILE A 193 -1.76 2.14 -17.35
CA ILE A 193 -0.83 1.60 -16.35
C ILE A 193 0.43 2.46 -16.25
N TYR A 194 1.04 2.78 -17.41
CA TYR A 194 2.21 3.64 -17.46
C TYR A 194 1.92 5.06 -16.96
N HIS A 195 0.74 5.59 -17.28
CA HIS A 195 0.27 6.88 -16.81
C HIS A 195 0.19 6.91 -15.28
N ALA A 196 -0.49 5.94 -14.67
CA ALA A 196 -0.56 5.83 -13.22
C ALA A 196 0.83 5.65 -12.58
N TRP A 197 1.70 4.83 -13.17
CA TRP A 197 3.08 4.68 -12.70
C TRP A 197 3.87 6.00 -12.69
N LYS A 198 3.68 6.86 -13.71
CA LYS A 198 4.44 8.10 -13.88
C LYS A 198 3.86 9.31 -13.17
N HIS A 199 2.53 9.39 -13.06
CA HIS A 199 1.86 10.64 -12.70
C HIS A 199 1.18 10.61 -11.34
N PHE A 200 0.96 9.44 -10.74
CA PHE A 200 0.33 9.36 -9.43
C PHE A 200 1.32 9.63 -8.30
N SER A 201 0.79 10.18 -7.22
CA SER A 201 1.54 10.58 -6.02
C SER A 201 1.81 9.38 -5.08
N TRP A 202 2.47 8.35 -5.61
CA TRP A 202 2.83 7.14 -4.86
C TRP A 202 3.55 7.47 -3.56
N ARG A 203 3.10 6.87 -2.45
CA ARG A 203 3.74 7.04 -1.15
C ARG A 203 5.02 6.19 -1.05
N ASP A 204 6.04 6.76 -0.43
CA ASP A 204 7.27 6.04 -0.16
C ASP A 204 6.99 4.82 0.74
N GLY A 205 7.52 3.68 0.30
CA GLY A 205 7.37 2.38 0.96
C GLY A 205 5.99 1.73 0.85
N ALA A 206 5.02 2.36 0.18
CA ALA A 206 3.73 1.73 -0.06
C ALA A 206 3.82 0.54 -1.03
N GLN A 207 3.06 -0.51 -0.75
CA GLN A 207 2.80 -1.54 -1.74
C GLN A 207 2.00 -0.94 -2.89
N ARG A 208 2.52 -1.05 -4.10
CA ARG A 208 1.91 -0.48 -5.31
C ARG A 208 1.11 -1.56 -6.03
N ILE A 209 -0.20 -1.36 -6.16
CA ILE A 209 -1.11 -2.33 -6.78
C ILE A 209 -1.85 -1.65 -7.93
N PHE A 210 -1.85 -2.31 -9.09
CA PHE A 210 -2.63 -1.91 -10.25
C PHE A 210 -3.70 -2.98 -10.48
N ILE A 211 -4.96 -2.56 -10.57
CA ILE A 211 -6.08 -3.46 -10.85
C ILE A 211 -6.65 -3.05 -12.21
N LEU A 212 -6.31 -3.80 -13.26
CA LEU A 212 -6.83 -3.63 -14.60
C LEU A 212 -8.16 -4.36 -14.76
N ILE A 213 -9.17 -3.66 -15.30
CA ILE A 213 -10.51 -4.18 -15.58
C ILE A 213 -10.86 -3.80 -17.02
N THR A 214 -10.98 -4.80 -17.89
CA THR A 214 -11.35 -4.67 -19.31
C THR A 214 -12.07 -5.93 -19.81
N ASP A 215 -12.86 -5.82 -20.88
CA ASP A 215 -13.42 -6.94 -21.62
C ASP A 215 -12.73 -7.21 -22.97
N ALA A 216 -11.74 -6.39 -23.32
CA ALA A 216 -11.02 -6.41 -24.58
C ALA A 216 -9.60 -6.99 -24.45
N PRO A 217 -9.01 -7.49 -25.56
CA PRO A 217 -7.58 -7.81 -25.60
C PRO A 217 -6.73 -6.55 -25.69
N VAL A 218 -5.50 -6.64 -25.20
CA VAL A 218 -4.52 -5.55 -25.31
C VAL A 218 -4.08 -5.30 -26.74
N ASP A 219 -4.14 -4.04 -27.14
CA ASP A 219 -3.60 -3.53 -28.39
C ASP A 219 -2.08 -3.58 -28.37
N GLN A 220 -1.49 -4.01 -29.49
CA GLN A 220 -0.04 -4.05 -29.65
C GLN A 220 0.38 -2.73 -30.31
N VAL A 221 1.53 -2.19 -29.92
CA VAL A 221 2.09 -0.84 -30.23
C VAL A 221 2.29 -0.52 -31.75
N ASP A 222 1.68 -1.26 -32.67
CA ASP A 222 1.89 -1.15 -34.13
C ASP A 222 0.76 -0.42 -34.90
N ASP A 223 -0.24 0.21 -34.25
CA ASP A 223 -1.29 0.97 -34.97
C ASP A 223 -1.19 2.50 -34.75
N ASP A 224 -0.67 3.19 -35.77
CA ASP A 224 -0.17 4.58 -35.77
C ASP A 224 -1.25 5.72 -35.67
N ASN A 225 -2.43 5.54 -35.06
CA ASN A 225 -3.53 6.53 -35.18
C ASN A 225 -4.31 6.88 -33.89
N TYR A 226 -3.68 7.52 -32.90
CA TYR A 226 -4.41 8.09 -31.76
C TYR A 226 -4.75 9.58 -31.96
N GLU A 227 -6.01 9.89 -32.29
CA GLU A 227 -6.59 11.23 -32.12
C GLU A 227 -7.34 11.31 -30.78
N TYR A 228 -7.01 12.31 -29.97
CA TYR A 228 -7.63 12.56 -28.67
C TYR A 228 -8.99 13.25 -28.84
N GLU A 229 -10.08 12.53 -28.62
CA GLU A 229 -11.41 13.13 -28.39
C GLU A 229 -11.81 13.00 -26.91
N HIS A 230 -11.82 14.14 -26.22
CA HIS A 230 -12.30 14.24 -24.84
C HIS A 230 -13.83 14.42 -24.86
N VAL A 231 -14.59 13.36 -24.59
CA VAL A 231 -16.06 13.37 -24.62
C VAL A 231 -16.64 12.80 -23.32
N CYS A 232 -16.47 13.51 -22.20
CA CYS A 232 -17.34 13.33 -21.04
C CYS A 232 -17.27 14.54 -20.08
N PRO A 233 -18.24 15.48 -20.11
CA PRO A 233 -18.30 16.51 -19.08
C PRO A 233 -19.01 15.94 -17.84
N PHE A 234 -18.29 15.86 -16.71
CA PHE A 234 -18.90 15.66 -15.40
C PHE A 234 -19.81 16.86 -15.06
N THR A 235 -21.07 16.59 -14.70
CA THR A 235 -21.98 17.56 -14.08
C THR A 235 -22.39 17.08 -12.71
#